data_AF-A0A838IKH8-F1
#
_entry.id   AF-A0A838IKH8-F1
#
_cell.length_a   1.000
_cell.length_b   1.000
_cell.length_c   1.000
_cell.angle_alpha   90.00
_cell.angle_beta   90.00
_cell.angle_gamma   90.00
#
_symmetry.space_group_name_H-M   'P 1'
#
loop_
_entity.id
_entity.type
_entity.pdbx_description
1 polymer ?
#
loop_
_entity_poly.entity_id
_entity_poly.type
_entity_poly.pdbx_seq_one_letter_code
_entity_poly.pdbx_strand_id
1 'polypeptide(L)'
;MMVCVALCLSACSAVQRVSDQGPGPRGYLELLIEPPDAEVFIDEQYQGIVAGWVEQIVPVPAGRRMVELRAPGYIAQRFDIEVGVDEQVTLELHMEREFETVDAAPKSANED
;
A
#
# COMPACT_ATOMS: atom_id res chain seq x y z
N MET A 1 -1.85 -58.04 2.96
CA MET A 1 -2.21 -57.20 1.79
C MET A 1 -3.23 -56.20 2.30
N MET A 2 -2.83 -55.05 2.86
CA MET A 2 -2.61 -53.76 2.14
C MET A 2 -3.84 -53.47 1.25
N VAL A 3 -4.69 -52.50 1.57
CA VAL A 3 -4.42 -51.06 1.43
C VAL A 3 -5.21 -50.24 2.48
N CYS A 4 -4.50 -49.47 3.30
CA CYS A 4 -5.05 -48.32 4.00
C CYS A 4 -5.26 -47.20 2.98
N VAL A 5 -6.50 -46.85 2.67
CA VAL A 5 -6.80 -45.63 1.90
C VAL A 5 -6.66 -44.46 2.88
N ALA A 6 -5.53 -43.77 2.76
CA ALA A 6 -5.18 -42.63 3.57
C ALA A 6 -6.19 -41.49 3.36
N LEU A 7 -6.66 -40.94 4.49
CA LEU A 7 -7.26 -39.62 4.56
C LEU A 7 -6.28 -38.60 3.97
N CYS A 8 -6.67 -37.95 2.88
CA CYS A 8 -6.14 -36.63 2.55
C CYS A 8 -7.24 -35.61 2.82
N LEU A 9 -7.29 -35.15 4.07
CA LEU A 9 -7.97 -33.93 4.48
C LEU A 9 -7.26 -32.75 3.81
N SER A 10 -7.63 -32.44 2.56
CA SER A 10 -7.29 -31.16 1.95
C SER A 10 -8.19 -30.08 2.56
N ALA A 11 -7.87 -29.66 3.78
CA ALA A 11 -8.26 -28.36 4.30
C ALA A 11 -7.43 -27.30 3.57
N CYS A 12 -7.78 -27.03 2.31
CA CYS A 12 -7.20 -25.91 1.60
C CYS A 12 -7.81 -24.61 2.13
N SER A 13 -6.90 -23.74 2.56
CA SER A 13 -7.08 -22.30 2.74
C SER A 13 -7.81 -21.89 4.01
N ALA A 14 -6.99 -21.52 5.00
CA ALA A 14 -7.35 -20.57 6.04
C ALA A 14 -8.02 -19.34 5.42
N VAL A 15 -9.35 -19.34 5.37
CA VAL A 15 -10.17 -18.12 5.41
C VAL A 15 -10.04 -17.59 6.82
N GLN A 16 -8.88 -17.00 7.12
CA GLN A 16 -8.65 -16.21 8.32
C GLN A 16 -8.12 -14.86 7.85
N ARG A 17 -8.92 -14.16 7.06
CA ARG A 17 -8.91 -12.70 7.04
C ARG A 17 -10.05 -12.22 7.92
N VAL A 18 -9.98 -12.59 9.19
CA VAL A 18 -10.63 -11.76 10.21
C VAL A 18 -9.67 -10.59 10.36
N SER A 19 -9.98 -9.49 9.67
CA SER A 19 -9.42 -8.19 9.97
C SER A 19 -9.86 -7.86 11.40
N ASP A 20 -9.07 -8.29 12.37
CA ASP A 20 -9.23 -7.94 13.77
C ASP A 20 -8.86 -6.46 13.90
N GLN A 21 -9.81 -5.58 13.55
CA GLN A 21 -9.71 -4.14 13.73
C GLN A 21 -10.65 -3.76 14.88
N GLY A 22 -10.38 -4.30 16.07
CA GLY A 22 -10.82 -3.69 17.32
C GLY A 22 -10.01 -2.43 17.62
N PRO A 23 -10.38 -1.65 18.67
CA PRO A 23 -9.55 -0.56 19.17
C PRO A 23 -8.33 -1.15 19.88
N GLY A 24 -7.43 -1.74 19.11
CA GLY A 24 -6.10 -2.10 19.56
C GLY A 24 -5.27 -0.84 19.84
N PRO A 25 -4.16 -0.99 20.59
CA PRO A 25 -3.19 0.07 20.75
C PRO A 25 -2.81 0.70 19.40
N ARG A 26 -2.65 2.02 19.37
CA ARG A 26 -2.35 2.79 18.16
C ARG A 26 -0.99 3.45 18.27
N GLY A 27 -0.42 3.77 17.11
CA GLY A 27 0.65 4.76 16.96
C GLY A 27 0.28 5.76 15.87
N TYR A 28 1.26 6.53 15.43
CA TYR A 28 1.10 7.65 14.53
C TYR A 28 2.09 7.57 13.38
N LEU A 29 1.61 7.81 12.16
CA LEU A 29 2.42 7.91 10.96
C LEU A 29 2.36 9.34 10.45
N GLU A 30 3.48 10.04 10.48
CA GLU A 30 3.64 11.37 9.89
C GLU A 30 4.09 11.23 8.43
N LEU A 31 3.38 11.90 7.51
CA LEU A 31 3.55 11.74 6.07
C LEU A 31 4.12 13.01 5.42
N LEU A 32 5.44 13.04 5.23
CA LEU A 32 6.14 14.12 4.53
C LEU A 32 6.34 13.73 3.06
N ILE A 33 5.26 13.77 2.28
CA ILE A 33 5.21 13.20 0.93
C ILE A 33 5.01 14.30 -0.13
N GLU A 34 5.80 14.23 -1.20
CA GLU A 34 5.62 15.02 -2.41
C GLU A 34 5.28 14.09 -3.59
N PRO A 35 4.14 14.28 -4.29
CA PRO A 35 3.22 15.41 -4.16
C PRO A 35 2.20 15.27 -3.00
N PRO A 36 1.61 16.38 -2.51
CA PRO A 36 0.70 16.37 -1.36
C PRO A 36 -0.70 15.79 -1.67
N ASP A 37 -1.03 15.58 -2.94
CA ASP A 37 -2.27 14.95 -3.40
C ASP A 37 -2.15 13.41 -3.54
N ALA A 38 -1.01 12.83 -3.15
CA ALA A 38 -0.83 11.39 -3.13
C ALA A 38 -1.88 10.69 -2.24
N GLU A 39 -2.51 9.66 -2.80
CA GLU A 39 -3.43 8.75 -2.12
C GLU A 39 -2.66 7.82 -1.18
N VAL A 40 -3.17 7.65 0.03
CA VAL A 40 -2.59 6.84 1.09
C VAL A 40 -3.43 5.58 1.28
N PHE A 41 -2.80 4.43 1.14
CA PHE A 41 -3.37 3.12 1.44
C PHE A 41 -2.61 2.49 2.58
N ILE A 42 -3.32 1.96 3.57
CA ILE A 42 -2.72 1.22 4.69
C ILE A 42 -3.40 -0.15 4.73
N ASP A 43 -2.61 -1.22 4.66
CA ASP A 43 -3.08 -2.60 4.52
C ASP A 43 -4.13 -2.74 3.40
N GLU A 44 -3.83 -2.16 2.24
CA GLU A 44 -4.68 -2.20 1.05
C GLU A 44 -6.00 -1.40 1.19
N GLN A 45 -6.23 -0.73 2.32
CA GLN A 45 -7.40 0.10 2.57
C GLN A 45 -7.09 1.58 2.34
N TYR A 46 -7.90 2.24 1.51
CA TYR A 46 -7.80 3.67 1.26
C TYR A 46 -8.09 4.48 2.53
N GLN A 47 -7.17 5.39 2.87
CA GLN A 47 -7.26 6.25 4.05
C GLN A 47 -7.58 7.71 3.70
N GLY A 48 -7.22 8.16 2.50
CA GLY A 48 -7.35 9.56 2.08
C GLY A 48 -6.16 10.00 1.23
N ILE A 49 -5.99 11.31 1.08
CA ILE A 49 -4.78 11.91 0.49
C ILE A 49 -3.89 12.50 1.59
N VAL A 50 -2.60 12.66 1.33
CA VAL A 50 -1.62 13.19 2.31
C VAL A 50 -2.05 14.55 2.89
N ALA A 51 -2.44 15.50 2.04
CA ALA A 51 -2.92 16.83 2.46
C ALA A 51 -4.28 16.81 3.20
N GLY A 52 -4.97 15.68 3.24
CA GLY A 52 -6.27 15.53 3.90
C GLY A 52 -6.17 15.39 5.41
N TRP A 53 -4.97 15.16 5.95
CA TRP A 53 -4.74 14.93 7.37
C TRP A 53 -4.25 16.19 8.08
N VAL A 54 -4.72 16.39 9.31
CA VAL A 54 -4.21 17.45 10.19
C VAL A 54 -2.75 17.14 10.49
N GLU A 55 -1.87 18.12 10.25
CA GLU A 55 -0.41 17.99 10.41
C GLU A 55 0.20 16.81 9.62
N GLN A 56 -0.52 16.28 8.62
CA GLN A 56 -0.10 15.08 7.86
C GLN A 56 0.09 13.83 8.74
N ILE A 57 -0.56 13.77 9.91
CA ILE A 57 -0.45 12.65 10.86
C ILE A 57 -1.66 11.72 10.74
N VAL A 58 -1.40 10.43 10.53
CA VAL A 58 -2.39 9.37 10.40
C VAL A 58 -2.29 8.41 11.60
N PRO A 59 -3.37 8.23 12.39
CA PRO A 59 -3.38 7.22 13.45
C PRO A 59 -3.55 5.83 12.84
N VAL A 60 -2.69 4.88 13.23
CA VAL A 60 -2.69 3.50 12.71
C VAL A 60 -2.65 2.49 13.85
N PRO A 61 -3.18 1.26 13.66
CA PRO A 61 -2.92 0.18 14.60
C PRO A 61 -1.42 -0.02 14.79
N ALA A 62 -0.97 -0.25 16.03
CA ALA A 62 0.41 -0.60 16.29
C ALA A 62 0.76 -1.98 15.71
N GLY A 63 2.02 -2.15 15.33
CA GLY A 63 2.58 -3.33 14.69
C GLY A 63 3.05 -3.07 13.26
N ARG A 64 3.33 -4.15 12.53
CA ARG A 64 3.69 -4.08 11.12
C ARG A 64 2.51 -3.61 10.27
N ARG A 65 2.74 -2.55 9.50
CA ARG A 65 1.78 -1.96 8.55
C ARG A 65 2.38 -1.93 7.16
N MET A 66 1.55 -2.22 6.18
CA MET A 66 1.90 -2.03 4.78
C MET A 66 1.33 -0.69 4.33
N VAL A 67 2.19 0.25 3.94
CA VAL A 67 1.80 1.57 3.42
C VAL A 67 2.05 1.59 1.92
N GLU A 68 1.07 2.06 1.17
CA GLU A 68 1.19 2.25 -0.26
C GLU A 68 0.73 3.68 -0.64
N LEU A 69 1.55 4.35 -1.44
CA LEU A 69 1.32 5.70 -1.92
C LEU A 69 1.12 5.70 -3.43
N ARG A 70 0.08 6.37 -3.90
CA ARG A 70 -0.26 6.47 -5.32
C ARG A 70 -0.57 7.91 -5.71
N ALA A 71 -0.06 8.35 -6.85
CA ALA A 71 -0.41 9.65 -7.41
C ALA A 71 -0.40 9.59 -8.95
N PRO A 72 -1.31 10.29 -9.65
CA PRO A 72 -1.32 10.30 -11.11
C PRO A 72 0.00 10.80 -11.71
N GLY A 73 0.58 10.03 -12.64
CA GLY A 73 1.87 10.36 -13.27
C GLY A 73 3.10 10.06 -12.40
N TYR A 74 2.91 9.36 -11.28
CA TYR A 74 3.98 8.91 -10.39
C TYR A 74 3.97 7.39 -10.25
N ILE A 75 5.15 6.82 -10.03
CA ILE A 75 5.34 5.41 -9.72
C ILE A 75 4.81 5.15 -8.31
N ALA A 76 3.91 4.17 -8.18
CA ALA A 76 3.39 3.76 -6.87
C ALA A 76 4.51 3.17 -6.00
N GLN A 77 4.53 3.55 -4.72
CA GLN A 77 5.55 3.10 -3.77
C GLN A 77 4.93 2.37 -2.59
N ARG A 78 5.55 1.28 -2.17
CA ARG A 78 5.05 0.38 -1.12
C ARG A 78 6.12 0.13 -0.08
N PHE A 79 5.74 0.24 1.18
CA PHE A 79 6.64 0.15 2.34
C PHE A 79 6.02 -0.77 3.40
N ASP A 80 6.83 -1.63 3.98
CA ASP A 80 6.49 -2.29 5.25
C ASP A 80 7.15 -1.50 6.38
N ILE A 81 6.34 -0.93 7.27
CA ILE A 81 6.79 -0.17 8.43
C ILE A 81 6.37 -0.87 9.72
N GLU A 82 7.13 -0.69 10.80
CA GLU A 82 6.75 -1.12 12.15
C GLU A 82 6.39 0.13 12.95
N VAL A 83 5.20 0.16 13.56
CA VAL A 83 4.73 1.30 14.34
C VAL A 83 4.47 0.84 15.78
N GLY A 84 5.20 1.39 16.75
CA GLY A 84 4.98 1.10 18.16
C GLY A 84 3.69 1.73 18.72
N VAL A 85 3.31 1.29 19.93
CA VAL A 85 2.22 1.90 20.68
C VAL A 85 2.62 3.30 21.14
N ASP A 86 1.79 4.30 20.86
CA ASP A 86 2.00 5.72 21.11
C ASP A 86 3.30 6.28 20.48
N GLU A 87 3.90 5.54 19.55
CA GLU A 87 5.07 5.95 18.79
C GLU A 87 4.64 6.73 17.54
N GLN A 88 5.42 7.74 17.19
CA GLN A 88 5.32 8.41 15.89
C GLN A 88 6.46 7.98 14.98
N VAL A 89 6.11 7.48 13.79
CA VAL A 89 7.03 7.14 12.72
C VAL A 89 6.86 8.16 11.60
N THR A 90 7.96 8.72 11.09
CA THR A 90 7.92 9.67 9.98
C THR A 90 8.31 8.96 8.68
N LEU A 91 7.44 9.07 7.66
CA LEU A 91 7.72 8.63 6.30
C LEU A 91 7.92 9.87 5.43
N GLU A 92 9.17 10.11 5.03
CA GLU A 92 9.54 11.19 4.13
C GLU A 92 9.86 10.63 2.74
N LEU A 93 9.23 11.16 1.70
CA LEU A 93 9.37 10.64 0.34
C LEU A 93 9.02 11.68 -0.72
N HIS A 94 9.88 11.77 -1.74
CA HIS A 94 9.54 12.42 -3.00
C HIS A 94 9.25 11.34 -4.04
N MET A 95 8.03 11.31 -4.55
CA MET A 95 7.61 10.29 -5.50
C MET A 95 8.30 10.45 -6.85
N GLU A 96 8.74 9.34 -7.42
CA GLU A 96 9.31 9.30 -8.77
C GLU A 96 8.20 9.40 -9.82
N ARG A 97 8.42 10.20 -10.86
CA ARG A 97 7.47 10.33 -11.97
C ARG A 97 7.56 9.12 -12.90
N GLU A 98 6.40 8.64 -13.32
CA GLU A 98 6.32 7.69 -14.41
C GLU A 98 6.50 8.46 -15.73
N PHE A 99 7.65 8.31 -16.37
CA PHE A 99 7.85 8.87 -17.70
C PHE A 99 7.11 7.99 -18.72
N GLU A 100 6.06 8.54 -19.32
CA GLU A 100 5.43 7.92 -20.48
C GLU A 100 6.47 7.90 -21.61
N THR A 101 6.83 6.70 -22.09
CA THR A 101 7.66 6.60 -23.29
C THR A 101 6.77 7.01 -24.45
N VAL A 102 6.84 8.28 -24.84
CA VAL A 102 6.14 8.80 -26.02
C VAL A 102 6.58 7.95 -27.21
N ASP A 103 5.62 7.24 -27.79
CA ASP A 103 5.83 6.27 -28.85
C ASP A 103 6.80 6.77 -29.93
N ALA A 104 7.77 5.91 -30.23
CA ALA A 104 8.67 6.08 -31.34
C ALA A 104 7.90 6.15 -32.66
N ALA A 105 8.00 7.31 -33.29
CA ALA A 105 7.82 7.63 -34.70
C ALA A 105 6.37 7.67 -35.27
N PRO A 106 6.00 8.75 -35.99
CA PRO A 106 4.85 8.72 -36.88
C PRO A 106 5.12 7.68 -37.96
N LYS A 107 4.24 6.67 -38.08
CA LYS A 107 4.22 5.78 -39.25
C LYS A 107 4.05 6.67 -40.49
N SER A 108 5.05 6.59 -41.36
CA SER A 108 5.26 7.34 -42.59
C SER A 108 4.00 7.74 -43.34
N ALA A 109 4.06 8.97 -43.87
CA ALA A 109 3.64 9.36 -45.22
C ALA A 109 2.80 8.34 -45.99
N ASN A 110 1.53 8.66 -46.21
CA ASN A 110 0.83 8.16 -47.39
C ASN A 110 1.25 9.05 -48.56
N GLU A 111 1.89 8.40 -49.55
CA GLU A 111 2.05 8.85 -50.92
C GLU A 111 0.71 9.29 -51.54
N ASP A 112 0.71 10.44 -52.22
CA ASP A 112 0.00 10.71 -53.48
C ASP A 112 0.67 11.89 -54.21
#